data_AF-A0A7X7R6H6-F1
#
_entry.id   AF-A0A7X7R6H6-F1
#
_cell.length_a   1.000
_cell.length_b   1.000
_cell.length_c   1.000
_cell.angle_alpha   90.00
_cell.angle_beta   90.00
_cell.angle_gamma   90.00
#
_symmetry.space_group_name_H-M   'P 1'
#
loop_
_entity.id
_entity.type
_entity.pdbx_description
1 polymer ?
#
loop_
_entity_poly.entity_id
_entity_poly.type
_entity_poly.pdbx_seq_one_letter_code
_entity_poly.pdbx_strand_id
1 'polypeptide(L)'
;YLMRQYHLASHPITGMTVYQYKSTMVSKSPSECAIPSYTNSGCGDRVARQFRDFGPIARESSVQWKNTQAIYVDNTLMLLEAADKYDIDYYVDWVRGYLEGYLDYTYIRIEGKNKIIPMFYDGTVTYGYTVPEVGYYGPSNMRLGYVDMPTTYLLPILRTILATEEAIDKVKLWNYFRDIVYTFGMGDVGPLGGNHPALNYDTAIDDPFALMAMIELYEDTANPAYLEVARTIANNIVRERFHRGFFVQNEIMLYSRLDQPETLALLILDGVIRGYSSSEMPYYLADSGYIHGYLLSNDGVVEDRSYTQTVIYVKTIYDWE
;
A
#
# COMPACT_ATOMS: atom_id res chain seq x y z
N TYR A 1 -14.75 1.42 19.04
CA TYR A 1 -13.77 2.01 19.99
C TYR A 1 -12.35 2.05 19.44
N LEU A 2 -11.76 0.90 19.08
CA LEU A 2 -10.35 0.82 18.64
C LEU A 2 -10.04 1.71 17.42
N MET A 3 -10.83 1.61 16.34
CA MET A 3 -10.62 2.41 15.12
C MET A 3 -10.65 3.92 15.39
N ARG A 4 -11.51 4.37 16.32
CA ARG A 4 -11.56 5.76 16.76
C ARG A 4 -10.25 6.25 17.38
N GLN A 5 -9.44 5.38 17.99
CA GLN A 5 -8.16 5.81 18.58
C GLN A 5 -7.17 6.27 17.51
N TYR A 6 -7.15 5.62 16.35
CA TYR A 6 -6.33 6.04 15.21
C TYR A 6 -6.84 7.35 14.63
N HIS A 7 -8.16 7.48 14.46
CA HIS A 7 -8.78 8.73 14.00
C HIS A 7 -8.44 9.93 14.90
N LEU A 8 -8.56 9.76 16.22
CA LEU A 8 -8.23 10.83 17.18
C LEU A 8 -6.74 11.19 17.22
N ALA A 9 -5.88 10.25 16.81
CA ALA A 9 -4.45 10.46 16.75
C ALA A 9 -3.99 11.01 15.39
N SER A 10 -4.88 11.08 14.38
CA SER A 10 -4.60 11.74 13.10
C SER A 10 -4.26 13.21 13.31
N HIS A 11 -3.42 13.75 12.44
CA HIS A 11 -2.98 15.12 12.57
C HIS A 11 -4.08 16.09 12.07
N PRO A 12 -4.55 17.03 12.91
CA PRO A 12 -5.79 17.78 12.64
C PRO A 12 -5.68 18.79 11.49
N ILE A 13 -4.46 19.17 11.09
CA ILE A 13 -4.24 20.15 10.01
C ILE A 13 -4.00 19.45 8.67
N THR A 14 -3.19 18.40 8.67
CA THR A 14 -2.80 17.70 7.44
C THR A 14 -3.79 16.61 7.05
N GLY A 15 -4.60 16.10 8.00
CA GLY A 15 -5.49 14.97 7.78
C GLY A 15 -4.79 13.60 7.74
N MET A 16 -3.45 13.56 7.68
CA MET A 16 -2.68 12.32 7.70
C MET A 16 -2.94 11.53 9.00
N THR A 17 -3.20 10.24 8.86
CA THR A 17 -3.44 9.34 9.98
C THR A 17 -2.17 8.62 10.41
N VAL A 18 -2.25 7.79 11.46
CA VAL A 18 -1.09 7.26 12.18
C VAL A 18 -0.96 5.75 12.04
N TYR A 19 0.28 5.27 12.08
CA TYR A 19 0.57 3.83 12.14
C TYR A 19 0.17 3.20 13.49
N GLN A 20 0.23 3.99 14.56
CA GLN A 20 -0.12 3.59 15.93
C GLN A 20 -0.52 4.83 16.74
N TYR A 21 -1.36 4.67 17.75
CA TYR A 21 -1.87 5.79 18.58
C TYR A 21 -1.21 5.89 19.96
N LYS A 22 -0.16 5.08 20.22
CA LYS A 22 0.62 5.08 21.46
C LYS A 22 2.10 4.84 21.18
N SER A 23 2.97 5.41 22.01
CA SER A 23 4.40 5.07 22.06
C SER A 23 4.68 4.08 23.20
N THR A 24 5.76 3.31 23.08
CA THR A 24 6.16 2.33 24.09
C THR A 24 6.81 3.01 25.29
N MET A 25 6.45 2.58 26.51
CA MET A 25 7.12 3.04 27.74
C MET A 25 8.52 2.42 27.86
N VAL A 26 9.45 3.20 28.40
CA VAL A 26 10.81 2.72 28.70
C VAL A 26 10.74 1.74 29.88
N SER A 27 11.21 0.52 29.65
CA SER A 27 11.28 -0.58 30.63
C SER A 27 12.65 -1.27 30.68
N LYS A 28 13.55 -0.96 29.75
CA LYS A 28 14.92 -1.48 29.69
C LYS A 28 15.92 -0.50 30.32
N SER A 29 17.09 -1.03 30.69
CA SER A 29 18.12 -0.23 31.35
C SER A 29 18.73 0.81 30.40
N PRO A 30 19.14 2.00 30.89
CA PRO A 30 19.85 2.98 30.07
C PRO A 30 21.09 2.41 29.37
N SER A 31 21.81 1.49 30.00
CA SER A 31 22.99 0.84 29.43
C SER A 31 22.67 -0.04 28.22
N GLU A 32 21.57 -0.80 28.24
CA GLU A 32 21.12 -1.55 27.06
C GLU A 32 20.69 -0.60 25.93
N CYS A 33 19.95 0.45 26.29
CA CYS A 33 19.38 1.40 25.34
C CYS A 33 20.41 2.36 24.73
N ALA A 34 21.60 2.47 25.32
CA ALA A 34 22.74 3.22 24.79
C ALA A 34 23.33 2.59 23.52
N ILE A 35 23.04 1.31 23.24
CA ILE A 35 23.47 0.63 22.02
C ILE A 35 22.45 0.96 20.90
N PRO A 36 22.82 1.72 19.84
CA PRO A 36 21.85 2.17 18.83
C PRO A 36 21.20 1.02 18.05
N SER A 37 21.95 -0.05 17.77
CA SER A 37 21.45 -1.25 17.10
C SER A 37 20.51 -2.08 17.97
N TYR A 38 20.46 -1.84 19.29
CA TYR A 38 19.50 -2.49 20.18
C TYR A 38 18.16 -1.75 20.11
N THR A 39 17.29 -2.20 19.20
CA THR A 39 16.02 -1.54 18.88
C THR A 39 14.82 -2.13 19.62
N ASN A 40 15.04 -2.76 20.78
CA ASN A 40 13.97 -3.28 21.62
C ASN A 40 13.01 -2.14 22.02
N SER A 41 11.70 -2.35 21.88
CA SER A 41 10.69 -1.33 22.19
C SER A 41 10.65 -0.93 23.65
N GLY A 42 11.19 -1.75 24.56
CA GLY A 42 11.41 -1.40 25.96
C GLY A 42 12.45 -0.28 26.16
N CYS A 43 13.18 0.13 25.12
CA CYS A 43 14.03 1.33 25.14
C CYS A 43 13.29 2.62 24.75
N GLY A 44 11.97 2.57 24.60
CA GLY A 44 11.14 3.69 24.18
C GLY A 44 10.89 3.72 22.67
N ASP A 45 10.34 4.84 22.20
CA ASP A 45 9.98 5.04 20.80
C ASP A 45 11.24 5.02 19.90
N ARG A 46 11.23 4.14 18.89
CA ARG A 46 12.38 3.89 18.04
C ARG A 46 12.65 5.02 17.05
N VAL A 47 11.62 5.75 16.62
CA VAL A 47 11.80 6.95 15.78
C VAL A 47 12.40 8.06 16.62
N ALA A 48 11.93 8.25 17.86
CA ALA A 48 12.47 9.29 18.74
C ALA A 48 13.98 9.12 18.99
N ARG A 49 14.45 7.88 19.09
CA ARG A 49 15.88 7.56 19.25
C ARG A 49 16.68 7.88 17.99
N GLN A 50 16.21 7.43 16.83
CA GLN A 50 16.97 7.48 15.58
C GLN A 50 16.85 8.82 14.82
N PHE A 51 15.73 9.52 14.98
CA PHE A 51 15.39 10.79 14.31
C PHE A 51 15.28 11.94 15.31
N ARG A 52 16.11 11.91 16.37
CA ARG A 52 16.11 12.89 17.47
C ARG A 52 16.21 14.35 17.01
N ASP A 53 16.83 14.61 15.86
CA ASP A 53 17.01 15.94 15.29
C ASP A 53 15.68 16.63 14.94
N PHE A 54 14.61 15.85 14.75
CA PHE A 54 13.28 16.37 14.49
C PHE A 54 12.49 16.62 15.79
N GLY A 55 13.02 16.24 16.96
CA GLY A 55 12.42 16.57 18.24
C GLY A 55 11.12 15.79 18.54
N PRO A 56 10.09 16.42 19.12
CA PRO A 56 8.88 15.72 19.58
C PRO A 56 8.07 15.03 18.46
N ILE A 57 8.15 15.52 17.22
CA ILE A 57 7.44 14.92 16.09
C ILE A 57 7.94 13.52 15.77
N ALA A 58 9.22 13.24 16.02
CA ALA A 58 9.87 11.98 15.73
C ALA A 58 9.30 10.85 16.59
N ARG A 59 8.17 10.26 16.16
CA ARG A 59 7.49 9.14 16.80
C ARG A 59 7.11 8.09 15.78
N GLU A 60 7.08 6.83 16.17
CA GLU A 60 6.64 5.74 15.28
C GLU A 60 5.27 5.99 14.66
N SER A 61 4.36 6.58 15.43
CA SER A 61 3.02 6.97 14.97
C SER A 61 3.02 7.93 13.80
N SER A 62 4.04 8.80 13.71
CA SER A 62 4.07 9.94 12.81
C SER A 62 4.69 9.65 11.45
N VAL A 63 5.34 8.50 11.25
CA VAL A 63 6.09 8.18 10.01
C VAL A 63 5.14 7.94 8.84
N GLN A 64 5.36 8.64 7.71
CA GLN A 64 4.50 8.57 6.51
C GLN A 64 5.21 8.03 5.25
N TRP A 65 6.26 7.22 5.41
CA TRP A 65 7.00 6.63 4.27
C TRP A 65 7.34 5.15 4.42
N LYS A 66 7.03 4.57 5.58
CA LYS A 66 7.25 3.16 5.89
C LYS A 66 5.97 2.60 6.50
N ASN A 67 5.64 1.36 6.13
CA ASN A 67 4.40 0.68 6.54
C ASN A 67 3.11 1.41 6.15
N THR A 68 3.17 2.27 5.13
CA THR A 68 2.02 3.07 4.67
C THR A 68 0.95 2.20 4.00
N GLN A 69 1.29 1.02 3.50
CA GLN A 69 0.34 -0.02 3.07
C GLN A 69 -0.68 -0.34 4.17
N ALA A 70 -0.22 -0.62 5.39
CA ALA A 70 -1.11 -0.95 6.50
C ALA A 70 -2.08 0.20 6.85
N ILE A 71 -1.64 1.45 6.65
CA ILE A 71 -2.39 2.65 7.02
C ILE A 71 -3.41 3.03 5.94
N TYR A 72 -2.96 3.13 4.70
CA TYR A 72 -3.70 3.76 3.61
C TYR A 72 -4.27 2.75 2.60
N VAL A 73 -3.83 1.50 2.64
CA VAL A 73 -4.39 0.40 1.85
C VAL A 73 -5.24 -0.50 2.73
N ASP A 74 -4.61 -1.31 3.58
CA ASP A 74 -5.30 -2.39 4.30
C ASP A 74 -6.38 -1.85 5.25
N ASN A 75 -6.04 -0.83 6.06
CA ASN A 75 -7.00 -0.22 6.96
C ASN A 75 -8.11 0.53 6.22
N THR A 76 -7.82 1.19 5.09
CA THR A 76 -8.84 1.85 4.27
C THR A 76 -9.85 0.86 3.72
N LEU A 77 -9.38 -0.20 3.07
CA LEU A 77 -10.24 -1.23 2.50
C LEU A 77 -11.09 -1.93 3.57
N MET A 78 -10.50 -2.22 4.74
CA MET A 78 -11.24 -2.77 5.87
C MET A 78 -12.30 -1.81 6.42
N LEU A 79 -12.00 -0.51 6.55
CA LEU A 79 -12.97 0.47 7.03
C LEU A 79 -14.11 0.68 6.03
N LEU A 80 -13.85 0.65 4.72
CA LEU A 80 -14.88 0.73 3.69
C LEU A 80 -15.80 -0.49 3.70
N GLU A 81 -15.23 -1.71 3.76
CA GLU A 81 -16.01 -2.94 3.90
C GLU A 81 -16.86 -2.91 5.18
N ALA A 82 -16.29 -2.43 6.30
CA ALA A 82 -17.01 -2.30 7.55
C ALA A 82 -18.10 -1.21 7.48
N ALA A 83 -17.89 -0.14 6.72
CA ALA A 83 -18.87 0.93 6.53
C ALA A 83 -20.11 0.37 5.82
N ASP A 84 -19.91 -0.33 4.71
CA ASP A 84 -21.00 -0.94 3.92
C ASP A 84 -21.72 -2.03 4.73
N LYS A 85 -20.98 -3.00 5.27
CA LYS A 85 -21.55 -4.17 5.94
C LYS A 85 -22.33 -3.84 7.22
N TYR A 86 -21.94 -2.78 7.92
CA TYR A 86 -22.48 -2.44 9.24
C TYR A 86 -23.17 -1.08 9.27
N ASP A 87 -23.37 -0.42 8.13
CA ASP A 87 -24.04 0.89 8.02
C ASP A 87 -23.36 1.95 8.90
N ILE A 88 -22.05 2.14 8.70
CA ILE A 88 -21.20 3.04 9.48
C ILE A 88 -20.67 4.19 8.61
N ASP A 89 -21.51 5.20 8.43
CA ASP A 89 -21.27 6.31 7.48
C ASP A 89 -19.97 7.07 7.74
N TYR A 90 -19.62 7.30 9.01
CA TYR A 90 -18.46 8.13 9.36
C TYR A 90 -17.12 7.49 8.99
N TYR A 91 -17.07 6.18 8.69
CA TYR A 91 -15.83 5.55 8.23
C TYR A 91 -15.44 5.99 6.83
N VAL A 92 -16.40 6.23 5.93
CA VAL A 92 -16.14 6.74 4.58
C VAL A 92 -15.49 8.13 4.66
N ASP A 93 -16.04 9.01 5.51
CA ASP A 93 -15.48 10.35 5.72
C ASP A 93 -14.07 10.31 6.33
N TRP A 94 -13.83 9.40 7.27
CA TRP A 94 -12.51 9.23 7.87
C TRP A 94 -11.48 8.83 6.82
N VAL A 95 -11.74 7.80 6.03
CA VAL A 95 -10.77 7.33 5.03
C VAL A 95 -10.57 8.32 3.91
N ARG A 96 -11.62 9.05 3.49
CA ARG A 96 -11.50 10.16 2.54
C ARG A 96 -10.54 11.21 3.07
N GLY A 97 -10.73 11.68 4.30
CA GLY A 97 -9.83 12.64 4.93
C GLY A 97 -8.39 12.13 5.04
N TYR A 98 -8.19 10.86 5.37
CA TYR A 98 -6.85 10.26 5.46
C TYR A 98 -6.14 10.21 4.12
N LEU A 99 -6.82 9.73 3.07
CA LEU A 99 -6.25 9.62 1.73
C LEU A 99 -5.98 10.99 1.13
N GLU A 100 -6.92 11.92 1.24
CA GLU A 100 -6.72 13.29 0.77
C GLU A 100 -5.52 13.95 1.47
N GLY A 101 -5.46 13.86 2.80
CA GLY A 101 -4.36 14.43 3.57
C GLY A 101 -3.02 13.79 3.24
N TYR A 102 -2.99 12.47 3.06
CA TYR A 102 -1.76 11.77 2.67
C TYR A 102 -1.31 12.15 1.26
N LEU A 103 -2.22 12.20 0.28
CA LEU A 103 -1.90 12.53 -1.10
C LEU A 103 -1.49 14.00 -1.26
N ASP A 104 -2.17 14.93 -0.59
CA ASP A 104 -1.84 16.37 -0.61
C ASP A 104 -0.40 16.67 -0.22
N TYR A 105 0.12 15.94 0.76
CA TYR A 105 1.44 16.20 1.30
C TYR A 105 2.50 15.29 0.69
N THR A 106 2.19 14.00 0.48
CA THR A 106 3.21 13.00 0.17
C THR A 106 3.31 12.64 -1.30
N TYR A 107 2.24 12.77 -2.10
CA TYR A 107 2.26 12.30 -3.49
C TYR A 107 2.99 13.27 -4.42
N ILE A 108 3.86 12.73 -5.27
CA ILE A 108 4.55 13.48 -6.30
C ILE A 108 4.86 12.58 -7.51
N ARG A 109 4.96 13.19 -8.70
CA ARG A 109 5.50 12.53 -9.90
C ARG A 109 6.96 12.90 -10.11
N ILE A 110 7.82 11.90 -10.20
CA ILE A 110 9.24 12.07 -10.51
C ILE A 110 9.55 11.16 -11.70
N GLU A 111 10.04 11.74 -12.79
CA GLU A 111 10.46 10.99 -13.99
C GLU A 111 9.38 10.05 -14.53
N GLY A 112 8.12 10.50 -14.53
CA GLY A 112 6.99 9.70 -15.00
C GLY A 112 6.61 8.54 -14.07
N LYS A 113 7.02 8.57 -12.79
CA LYS A 113 6.67 7.56 -11.79
C LYS A 113 5.94 8.18 -10.61
N ASN A 114 4.97 7.44 -10.08
CA ASN A 114 4.28 7.76 -8.84
C ASN A 114 5.22 7.57 -7.65
N LYS A 115 5.45 8.62 -6.86
CA LYS A 115 6.35 8.63 -5.71
C LYS A 115 5.67 9.19 -4.46
N ILE A 116 6.23 8.81 -3.32
CA ILE A 116 5.90 9.30 -1.99
C ILE A 116 7.12 10.07 -1.45
N ILE A 117 6.89 11.29 -0.98
CA ILE A 117 7.87 12.13 -0.28
C ILE A 117 7.95 11.67 1.17
N PRO A 118 9.13 11.26 1.68
CA PRO A 118 9.28 10.95 3.08
C PRO A 118 9.04 12.16 3.98
N MET A 119 8.12 12.01 4.94
CA MET A 119 7.80 13.03 5.94
C MET A 119 7.09 12.46 7.17
N PHE A 120 7.00 13.28 8.21
CA PHE A 120 6.09 13.03 9.32
C PHE A 120 4.66 13.52 9.02
N TYR A 121 3.70 13.01 9.77
CA TYR A 121 2.26 13.30 9.62
C TYR A 121 1.85 14.76 9.83
N ASP A 122 2.74 15.63 10.33
CA ASP A 122 2.50 17.07 10.47
C ASP A 122 2.97 17.85 9.23
N GLY A 123 3.53 17.15 8.23
CA GLY A 123 4.11 17.73 7.03
C GLY A 123 5.61 17.99 7.12
N THR A 124 6.27 17.68 8.25
CA THR A 124 7.73 17.83 8.39
C THR A 124 8.46 16.88 7.44
N VAL A 125 9.04 17.44 6.38
CA VAL A 125 9.75 16.68 5.34
C VAL A 125 11.03 16.04 5.87
N THR A 126 11.20 14.75 5.61
CA THR A 126 12.42 13.98 5.95
C THR A 126 13.20 13.55 4.70
N TYR A 127 12.72 13.87 3.50
CA TYR A 127 13.45 13.66 2.24
C TYR A 127 14.85 14.26 2.30
N GLY A 128 15.85 13.47 1.91
CA GLY A 128 17.25 13.84 1.91
C GLY A 128 17.94 13.75 3.26
N TYR A 129 17.22 13.51 4.36
CA TYR A 129 17.80 13.29 5.68
C TYR A 129 18.72 12.07 5.66
N THR A 130 19.92 12.23 6.22
CA THR A 130 20.89 11.16 6.36
C THR A 130 20.92 10.72 7.81
N VAL A 131 20.56 9.47 8.05
CA VAL A 131 20.43 8.92 9.39
C VAL A 131 21.82 8.87 10.04
N PRO A 132 22.02 9.49 11.22
CA PRO A 132 23.36 9.61 11.81
C PRO A 132 23.88 8.26 12.35
N GLU A 133 23.00 7.39 12.80
CA GLU A 133 23.37 6.11 13.43
C GLU A 133 22.42 4.97 13.08
N VAL A 134 22.88 3.73 13.29
CA VAL A 134 22.04 2.54 13.12
C VAL A 134 20.87 2.55 14.10
N GLY A 135 19.72 2.05 13.64
CA GLY A 135 18.51 1.94 14.44
C GLY A 135 17.40 1.20 13.69
N TYR A 136 16.17 1.32 14.18
CA TYR A 136 15.03 0.51 13.71
C TYR A 136 14.63 0.77 12.25
N TYR A 137 14.91 1.96 11.74
CA TYR A 137 14.57 2.37 10.38
C TYR A 137 15.70 2.17 9.39
N GLY A 138 16.88 1.74 9.83
CA GLY A 138 17.98 1.44 8.91
C GLY A 138 19.38 1.69 9.51
N PRO A 139 20.42 1.46 8.69
CA PRO A 139 21.80 1.67 9.08
C PRO A 139 22.18 3.17 9.15
N SER A 140 23.32 3.45 9.78
CA SER A 140 23.96 4.78 9.73
C SER A 140 24.29 5.15 8.28
N ASN A 141 24.24 6.44 7.97
CA ASN A 141 24.46 7.04 6.65
C ASN A 141 23.42 6.65 5.58
N MET A 142 22.34 5.96 5.94
CA MET A 142 21.21 5.79 5.03
C MET A 142 20.56 7.14 4.76
N ARG A 143 20.45 7.52 3.48
CA ARG A 143 19.74 8.73 3.06
C ARG A 143 18.32 8.40 2.66
N LEU A 144 17.33 9.09 3.23
CA LEU A 144 15.93 8.94 2.86
C LEU A 144 15.66 9.55 1.49
N GLY A 145 15.37 8.70 0.50
CA GLY A 145 14.94 9.11 -0.84
C GLY A 145 13.44 8.98 -1.03
N TYR A 146 12.94 9.35 -2.20
CA TYR A 146 11.55 9.07 -2.58
C TYR A 146 11.24 7.58 -2.49
N VAL A 147 10.04 7.25 -2.02
CA VAL A 147 9.53 5.88 -1.98
C VAL A 147 8.62 5.67 -3.20
N ASP A 148 8.70 4.51 -3.84
CA ASP A 148 7.75 4.17 -4.91
C ASP A 148 6.33 4.04 -4.35
N MET A 149 5.36 4.61 -5.04
CA MET A 149 3.94 4.36 -4.74
C MET A 149 3.51 3.08 -5.47
N PRO A 150 3.16 2.00 -4.75
CA PRO A 150 2.69 0.77 -5.38
C PRO A 150 1.27 0.91 -5.94
N THR A 151 0.93 0.08 -6.92
CA THR A 151 -0.42 -0.04 -7.51
C THR A 151 -1.48 -0.45 -6.49
N THR A 152 -1.10 -0.99 -5.33
CA THR A 152 -2.00 -1.31 -4.21
C THR A 152 -2.80 -0.10 -3.73
N TYR A 153 -2.33 1.13 -3.98
CA TYR A 153 -3.08 2.37 -3.67
C TYR A 153 -4.29 2.63 -4.58
N LEU A 154 -4.41 1.95 -5.73
CA LEU A 154 -5.51 2.19 -6.66
C LEU A 154 -6.88 1.85 -6.05
N LEU A 155 -7.00 0.66 -5.45
CA LEU A 155 -8.26 0.20 -4.86
C LEU A 155 -8.75 1.05 -3.67
N PRO A 156 -7.95 1.36 -2.63
CA PRO A 156 -8.44 2.17 -1.53
C PRO A 156 -8.86 3.58 -1.99
N ILE A 157 -8.18 4.16 -2.97
CA ILE A 157 -8.57 5.47 -3.53
C ILE A 157 -9.88 5.34 -4.31
N LEU A 158 -9.97 4.41 -5.26
CA LEU A 158 -11.17 4.22 -6.08
C LEU A 158 -12.39 3.91 -5.22
N ARG A 159 -12.29 2.92 -4.33
CA ARG A 159 -13.41 2.50 -3.50
C ARG A 159 -13.86 3.58 -2.52
N THR A 160 -12.95 4.43 -2.04
CA THR A 160 -13.33 5.61 -1.26
C THR A 160 -14.15 6.60 -2.11
N ILE A 161 -13.76 6.82 -3.37
CA ILE A 161 -14.51 7.69 -4.30
C ILE A 161 -15.91 7.12 -4.58
N LEU A 162 -16.01 5.80 -4.79
CA LEU A 162 -17.28 5.13 -5.05
C LEU A 162 -18.20 5.17 -3.82
N ALA A 163 -17.66 4.95 -2.62
CA ALA A 163 -18.40 4.97 -1.36
C ALA A 163 -18.79 6.38 -0.87
N THR A 164 -18.08 7.43 -1.32
CA THR A 164 -18.46 8.82 -1.01
C THR A 164 -19.79 9.14 -1.68
N GLU A 165 -20.74 9.78 -1.00
CA GLU A 165 -22.05 10.07 -1.59
C GLU A 165 -22.00 11.31 -2.49
N GLU A 166 -21.58 12.44 -1.92
CA GLU A 166 -21.64 13.74 -2.56
C GLU A 166 -20.59 13.87 -3.67
N ALA A 167 -21.04 14.18 -4.88
CA ALA A 167 -20.16 14.28 -6.04
C ALA A 167 -19.05 15.33 -5.87
N ILE A 168 -19.33 16.42 -5.14
CA ILE A 168 -18.34 17.47 -4.87
C ILE A 168 -17.18 16.96 -4.00
N ASP A 169 -17.46 16.04 -3.07
CA ASP A 169 -16.48 15.44 -2.17
C ASP A 169 -15.60 14.39 -2.87
N LYS A 170 -16.03 13.87 -4.02
CA LYS A 170 -15.25 12.93 -4.85
C LYS A 170 -14.15 13.59 -5.67
N VAL A 171 -14.33 14.87 -6.03
CA VAL A 171 -13.53 15.54 -7.08
C VAL A 171 -12.03 15.50 -6.78
N LYS A 172 -11.66 15.75 -5.52
CA LYS A 172 -10.25 15.82 -5.12
C LYS A 172 -9.55 14.47 -5.24
N LEU A 173 -10.12 13.42 -4.63
CA LEU A 173 -9.56 12.07 -4.76
C LEU A 173 -9.61 11.56 -6.20
N TRP A 174 -10.65 11.89 -6.98
CA TRP A 174 -10.70 11.53 -8.39
C TRP A 174 -9.55 12.14 -9.20
N ASN A 175 -9.19 13.39 -8.93
CA ASN A 175 -8.06 14.03 -9.61
C ASN A 175 -6.72 13.32 -9.28
N TYR A 176 -6.51 12.92 -8.02
CA TYR A 176 -5.34 12.10 -7.67
C TYR A 176 -5.38 10.74 -8.33
N PHE A 177 -6.51 10.03 -8.26
CA PHE A 177 -6.69 8.72 -8.88
C PHE A 177 -6.37 8.77 -10.38
N ARG A 178 -6.94 9.74 -11.09
CA ARG A 178 -6.70 9.97 -12.51
C ARG A 178 -5.23 10.20 -12.83
N ASP A 179 -4.54 11.03 -12.04
CA ASP A 179 -3.12 11.32 -12.23
C ASP A 179 -2.23 10.09 -11.96
N ILE A 180 -2.54 9.34 -10.90
CA ILE A 180 -1.84 8.12 -10.50
C ILE A 180 -2.00 7.04 -11.59
N VAL A 181 -3.23 6.80 -12.05
CA VAL A 181 -3.55 5.82 -13.11
C VAL A 181 -2.86 6.18 -14.42
N TYR A 182 -2.90 7.46 -14.81
CA TYR A 182 -2.19 7.95 -15.98
C TYR A 182 -0.69 7.68 -15.89
N THR A 183 -0.10 7.95 -14.72
CA THR A 183 1.34 7.80 -14.49
C THR A 183 1.79 6.35 -14.42
N PHE A 184 0.91 5.42 -14.02
CA PHE A 184 1.15 3.98 -14.19
C PHE A 184 1.08 3.53 -15.66
N GLY A 185 0.67 4.38 -16.59
CA GLY A 185 0.67 4.05 -18.02
C GLY A 185 -0.60 3.34 -18.50
N MET A 186 -1.70 3.44 -17.76
CA MET A 186 -3.02 2.96 -18.19
C MET A 186 -3.80 4.01 -19.01
N GLY A 187 -3.22 5.20 -19.20
CA GLY A 187 -3.87 6.32 -19.88
C GLY A 187 -4.80 7.11 -18.96
N ASP A 188 -5.63 7.94 -19.56
CA ASP A 188 -6.49 8.87 -18.83
C ASP A 188 -7.88 8.27 -18.60
N VAL A 189 -8.25 8.04 -17.34
CA VAL A 189 -9.58 7.53 -16.96
C VAL A 189 -10.71 8.54 -17.15
N GLY A 190 -10.41 9.77 -17.56
CA GLY A 190 -11.39 10.81 -17.85
C GLY A 190 -11.87 11.58 -16.61
N PRO A 191 -12.78 12.54 -16.80
CA PRO A 191 -13.48 13.22 -15.72
C PRO A 191 -14.32 12.26 -14.86
N LEU A 192 -14.67 12.72 -13.65
CA LEU A 192 -15.53 12.00 -12.72
C LEU A 192 -16.84 11.58 -13.41
N GLY A 193 -17.27 10.33 -13.18
CA GLY A 193 -18.42 9.72 -13.84
C GLY A 193 -18.10 9.01 -15.17
N GLY A 194 -16.81 8.82 -15.48
CA GLY A 194 -16.37 7.88 -16.53
C GLY A 194 -16.64 8.30 -17.97
N ASN A 195 -16.86 9.59 -18.21
CA ASN A 195 -17.18 10.12 -19.51
C ASN A 195 -15.91 10.34 -20.34
N HIS A 196 -15.86 9.78 -21.56
CA HIS A 196 -14.78 10.03 -22.55
C HIS A 196 -13.36 9.74 -22.05
N PRO A 197 -13.08 8.55 -21.48
CA PRO A 197 -11.72 8.20 -21.07
C PRO A 197 -10.81 8.04 -22.31
N ALA A 198 -9.54 8.41 -22.17
CA ALA A 198 -8.49 8.22 -23.17
C ALA A 198 -7.46 7.21 -22.64
N LEU A 199 -7.92 5.96 -22.50
CA LEU A 199 -7.11 4.88 -21.93
C LEU A 199 -6.04 4.37 -22.92
N ASN A 200 -5.02 3.74 -22.35
CA ASN A 200 -3.99 3.05 -23.10
C ASN A 200 -4.36 1.56 -23.28
N TYR A 201 -4.92 1.21 -24.43
CA TYR A 201 -5.28 -0.17 -24.79
C TYR A 201 -4.07 -1.09 -25.01
N ASP A 202 -2.87 -0.52 -25.17
CA ASP A 202 -1.62 -1.26 -25.32
C ASP A 202 -0.75 -1.16 -24.05
N THR A 203 -1.38 -0.98 -22.89
CA THR A 203 -0.64 -0.88 -21.62
C THR A 203 0.16 -2.14 -21.33
N ALA A 204 1.37 -1.97 -20.78
CA ALA A 204 2.23 -3.06 -20.33
C ALA A 204 1.94 -3.49 -18.88
N ILE A 205 0.98 -2.85 -18.21
CA ILE A 205 0.64 -3.17 -16.82
C ILE A 205 0.14 -4.61 -16.72
N ASP A 206 0.72 -5.35 -15.77
CA ASP A 206 0.47 -6.75 -15.49
C ASP A 206 0.07 -6.95 -14.01
N ASP A 207 -0.55 -5.94 -13.40
CA ASP A 207 -0.78 -5.89 -11.96
C ASP A 207 -2.26 -6.14 -11.58
N PRO A 208 -2.55 -7.03 -10.61
CA PRO A 208 -3.91 -7.39 -10.25
C PRO A 208 -4.71 -6.24 -9.61
N PHE A 209 -4.06 -5.27 -8.95
CA PHE A 209 -4.76 -4.11 -8.38
C PHE A 209 -5.24 -3.16 -9.46
N ALA A 210 -4.43 -2.97 -10.51
CA ALA A 210 -4.83 -2.22 -11.69
C ALA A 210 -5.98 -2.92 -12.45
N LEU A 211 -5.93 -4.25 -12.55
CA LEU A 211 -7.02 -5.04 -13.13
C LEU A 211 -8.34 -4.81 -12.37
N MET A 212 -8.35 -5.01 -11.05
CA MET A 212 -9.55 -4.82 -10.23
C MET A 212 -10.07 -3.38 -10.31
N ALA A 213 -9.19 -2.37 -10.34
CA ALA A 213 -9.61 -0.98 -10.49
C ALA A 213 -10.33 -0.71 -11.83
N MET A 214 -9.85 -1.29 -12.94
CA MET A 214 -10.52 -1.14 -14.24
C MET A 214 -11.87 -1.87 -14.29
N ILE A 215 -12.00 -3.00 -13.59
CA ILE A 215 -13.26 -3.73 -13.48
C ILE A 215 -14.29 -2.89 -12.70
N GLU A 216 -13.91 -2.35 -11.54
CA GLU A 216 -14.80 -1.53 -10.72
C GLU A 216 -15.23 -0.24 -11.44
N LEU A 217 -14.32 0.39 -12.21
CA LEU A 217 -14.67 1.51 -13.09
C LEU A 217 -15.67 1.11 -14.18
N TYR A 218 -15.53 -0.07 -14.78
CA TYR A 218 -16.50 -0.56 -15.75
C TYR A 218 -17.87 -0.78 -15.12
N GLU A 219 -17.95 -1.37 -13.93
CA GLU A 219 -19.23 -1.62 -13.27
C GLU A 219 -19.93 -0.33 -12.84
N ASP A 220 -19.18 0.65 -12.32
CA ASP A 220 -19.75 1.95 -11.90
C ASP A 220 -20.26 2.78 -13.10
N THR A 221 -19.59 2.70 -14.24
CA THR A 221 -19.83 3.62 -15.37
C THR A 221 -20.52 2.97 -16.57
N ALA A 222 -20.55 1.64 -16.62
CA ALA A 222 -20.89 0.82 -17.78
C ALA A 222 -20.08 1.17 -19.06
N ASN A 223 -18.95 1.87 -18.93
CA ASN A 223 -18.15 2.28 -20.08
C ASN A 223 -17.22 1.15 -20.53
N PRO A 224 -17.42 0.56 -21.74
CA PRO A 224 -16.69 -0.62 -22.18
C PRO A 224 -15.19 -0.38 -22.36
N ALA A 225 -14.73 0.88 -22.44
CA ALA A 225 -13.30 1.19 -22.52
C ALA A 225 -12.52 0.63 -21.32
N TYR A 226 -13.06 0.73 -20.11
CA TYR A 226 -12.40 0.20 -18.91
C TYR A 226 -12.32 -1.32 -18.94
N LEU A 227 -13.38 -2.01 -19.38
CA LEU A 227 -13.38 -3.47 -19.50
C LEU A 227 -12.36 -3.96 -20.53
N GLU A 228 -12.17 -3.23 -21.63
CA GLU A 228 -11.18 -3.61 -22.65
C GLU A 228 -9.75 -3.48 -22.13
N VAL A 229 -9.45 -2.43 -21.36
CA VAL A 229 -8.15 -2.31 -20.68
C VAL A 229 -7.99 -3.35 -19.58
N ALA A 230 -9.05 -3.69 -18.84
CA ALA A 230 -9.03 -4.79 -17.88
C ALA A 230 -8.65 -6.12 -18.57
N ARG A 231 -9.23 -6.42 -19.74
CA ARG A 231 -8.85 -7.60 -20.55
C ARG A 231 -7.38 -7.58 -20.95
N THR A 232 -6.86 -6.41 -21.33
CA THR A 232 -5.44 -6.23 -21.69
C THR A 232 -4.53 -6.53 -20.49
N ILE A 233 -4.83 -5.95 -19.32
CA ILE A 233 -4.06 -6.19 -18.09
C ILE A 233 -4.13 -7.67 -17.69
N ALA A 234 -5.30 -8.30 -17.79
CA ALA A 234 -5.44 -9.73 -17.51
C ALA A 234 -4.59 -10.62 -18.44
N ASN A 235 -4.54 -10.30 -19.73
CA ASN A 235 -3.68 -10.99 -20.68
C ASN A 235 -2.20 -10.80 -20.31
N ASN A 236 -1.79 -9.60 -19.88
CA ASN A 236 -0.44 -9.34 -19.41
C ASN A 236 -0.12 -10.12 -18.13
N ILE A 237 -1.01 -10.16 -17.14
CA ILE A 237 -0.83 -10.98 -15.91
C ILE A 237 -0.54 -12.43 -16.28
N VAL A 238 -1.35 -13.03 -17.17
CA VAL A 238 -1.13 -14.42 -17.58
C VAL A 238 0.19 -14.57 -18.33
N ARG A 239 0.52 -13.68 -19.26
CA ARG A 239 1.75 -13.76 -20.06
C ARG A 239 3.02 -13.60 -19.21
N GLU A 240 3.03 -12.62 -18.31
CA GLU A 240 4.24 -12.22 -17.58
C GLU A 240 4.42 -12.97 -16.26
N ARG A 241 3.33 -13.44 -15.63
CA ARG A 241 3.36 -13.99 -14.27
C ARG A 241 2.96 -15.46 -14.16
N PHE A 242 2.24 -16.03 -15.12
CA PHE A 242 1.83 -17.44 -15.05
C PHE A 242 2.89 -18.39 -15.62
N HIS A 243 3.74 -18.89 -14.72
CA HIS A 243 4.86 -19.77 -15.07
C HIS A 243 4.75 -21.11 -14.34
N ARG A 244 4.97 -22.20 -15.07
CA ARG A 244 5.02 -23.57 -14.50
C ARG A 244 3.75 -23.94 -13.69
N GLY A 245 2.59 -23.40 -14.06
CA GLY A 245 1.32 -23.67 -13.40
C GLY A 245 1.01 -22.80 -12.18
N PHE A 246 1.84 -21.80 -11.89
CA PHE A 246 1.69 -20.90 -10.75
C PHE A 246 1.88 -19.43 -11.13
N PHE A 247 1.32 -18.52 -10.32
CA PHE A 247 1.59 -17.08 -10.45
C PHE A 247 2.82 -16.69 -9.63
N VAL A 248 3.84 -16.19 -10.32
CA VAL A 248 5.11 -15.75 -9.74
C VAL A 248 5.52 -14.39 -10.30
N GLN A 249 6.38 -13.67 -9.59
CA GLN A 249 6.83 -12.33 -10.03
C GLN A 249 7.52 -12.35 -11.39
N ASN A 250 8.25 -13.41 -11.72
CA ASN A 250 8.87 -13.64 -13.02
C ASN A 250 9.27 -15.13 -13.15
N GLU A 251 9.72 -15.52 -14.34
CA GLU A 251 10.02 -16.93 -14.66
C GLU A 251 11.16 -17.54 -13.85
N ILE A 252 12.05 -16.77 -13.22
CA ILE A 252 13.19 -17.33 -12.46
C ILE A 252 12.84 -17.64 -11.00
N MET A 253 11.66 -17.24 -10.51
CA MET A 253 11.27 -17.49 -9.12
C MET A 253 11.07 -18.98 -8.85
N LEU A 254 11.70 -19.51 -7.80
CA LEU A 254 11.62 -20.92 -7.42
C LEU A 254 10.28 -21.26 -6.76
N TYR A 255 9.78 -20.38 -5.91
CA TYR A 255 8.57 -20.60 -5.13
C TYR A 255 7.45 -19.64 -5.51
N SER A 256 6.25 -20.18 -5.61
CA SER A 256 5.01 -19.40 -5.69
C SER A 256 4.39 -19.27 -4.31
N ARG A 257 3.79 -18.11 -4.08
CA ARG A 257 2.80 -17.91 -3.03
C ARG A 257 1.44 -18.33 -3.57
N LEU A 258 0.62 -19.01 -2.76
CA LEU A 258 -0.72 -19.44 -3.15
C LEU A 258 -1.81 -18.43 -2.76
N ASP A 259 -1.46 -17.45 -1.95
CA ASP A 259 -2.31 -16.36 -1.47
C ASP A 259 -2.14 -15.07 -2.29
N GLN A 260 -1.75 -15.20 -3.56
CA GLN A 260 -1.49 -14.08 -4.46
C GLN A 260 -2.78 -13.54 -5.11
N PRO A 261 -2.91 -12.20 -5.28
CA PRO A 261 -4.14 -11.58 -5.75
C PRO A 261 -4.46 -11.81 -7.24
N GLU A 262 -3.50 -12.27 -8.06
CA GLU A 262 -3.68 -12.55 -9.50
C GLU A 262 -4.87 -13.46 -9.77
N THR A 263 -4.97 -14.59 -9.05
CA THR A 263 -6.06 -15.54 -9.25
C THR A 263 -7.41 -14.90 -8.94
N LEU A 264 -7.49 -14.15 -7.84
CA LEU A 264 -8.73 -13.47 -7.46
C LEU A 264 -9.14 -12.43 -8.52
N ALA A 265 -8.21 -11.58 -8.96
CA ALA A 265 -8.49 -10.55 -9.94
C ALA A 265 -8.96 -11.12 -11.29
N LEU A 266 -8.36 -12.24 -11.74
CA LEU A 266 -8.77 -12.93 -12.96
C LEU A 266 -10.16 -13.58 -12.84
N LEU A 267 -10.48 -14.16 -11.67
CA LEU A 267 -11.81 -14.71 -11.41
C LEU A 267 -12.88 -13.62 -11.36
N ILE A 268 -12.58 -12.46 -10.77
CA ILE A 268 -13.46 -11.29 -10.78
C ILE A 268 -13.72 -10.84 -12.22
N LEU A 269 -12.68 -10.77 -13.06
CA LEU A 269 -12.86 -10.41 -14.48
C LEU A 269 -13.76 -11.41 -15.20
N ASP A 270 -13.51 -12.72 -15.06
CA ASP A 270 -14.35 -13.76 -15.69
C ASP A 270 -15.81 -13.68 -15.23
N GLY A 271 -16.03 -13.42 -13.93
CA GLY A 271 -17.35 -13.20 -13.36
C GLY A 271 -18.08 -12.02 -14.01
N VAL A 272 -17.43 -10.85 -14.07
CA VAL A 272 -18.01 -9.64 -14.68
C VAL A 272 -18.30 -9.82 -16.16
N ILE A 273 -17.41 -10.50 -16.91
CA ILE A 273 -17.64 -10.83 -18.33
C ILE A 273 -18.89 -11.71 -18.52
N ARG A 274 -19.19 -12.58 -17.54
CA ARG A 274 -20.38 -13.46 -17.53
C ARG A 274 -21.64 -12.77 -16.99
N GLY A 275 -21.53 -11.53 -16.56
CA GLY A 275 -22.65 -10.74 -16.03
C GLY A 275 -22.91 -10.92 -14.53
N TYR A 276 -21.95 -11.48 -13.78
CA TYR A 276 -21.99 -11.44 -12.31
C TYR A 276 -21.46 -10.09 -11.81
N SER A 277 -22.05 -9.57 -10.73
CA SER A 277 -21.54 -8.36 -10.08
C SER A 277 -20.29 -8.70 -9.26
N SER A 278 -19.27 -7.84 -9.27
CA SER A 278 -18.11 -8.01 -8.39
C SER A 278 -18.46 -7.96 -6.91
N SER A 279 -19.56 -7.30 -6.55
CA SER A 279 -20.09 -7.29 -5.17
C SER A 279 -20.58 -8.67 -4.69
N GLU A 280 -20.83 -9.62 -5.61
CA GLU A 280 -21.23 -10.99 -5.29
C GLU A 280 -20.01 -11.93 -5.15
N MET A 281 -18.81 -11.42 -5.44
CA MET A 281 -17.56 -12.16 -5.42
C MET A 281 -16.71 -11.81 -4.18
N PRO A 282 -15.71 -12.63 -3.82
CA PRO A 282 -14.86 -12.32 -2.68
C PRO A 282 -14.17 -10.95 -2.80
N TYR A 283 -14.39 -10.10 -1.81
CA TYR A 283 -13.79 -8.77 -1.74
C TYR A 283 -12.31 -8.86 -1.38
N TYR A 284 -11.44 -8.22 -2.18
CA TYR A 284 -10.04 -8.04 -1.78
C TYR A 284 -9.96 -7.03 -0.63
N LEU A 285 -9.60 -7.50 0.57
CA LEU A 285 -9.63 -6.68 1.79
C LEU A 285 -8.26 -6.14 2.19
N ALA A 286 -7.23 -6.98 2.21
CA ALA A 286 -5.92 -6.62 2.74
C ALA A 286 -4.85 -7.55 2.19
N ASP A 287 -3.59 -7.14 2.38
CA ASP A 287 -2.43 -7.98 2.12
C ASP A 287 -2.42 -9.25 2.99
N SER A 288 -1.41 -10.04 2.74
CA SER A 288 -1.35 -11.48 2.88
C SER A 288 -0.61 -11.93 4.15
N GLY A 289 -0.67 -13.23 4.44
CA GLY A 289 -0.05 -13.81 5.63
C GLY A 289 1.48 -13.83 5.57
N TYR A 290 2.13 -13.93 6.72
CA TYR A 290 3.57 -14.20 6.81
C TYR A 290 3.91 -15.18 7.92
N ILE A 291 5.03 -15.86 7.75
CA ILE A 291 5.63 -16.69 8.80
C ILE A 291 6.91 -16.00 9.24
N HIS A 292 7.04 -15.79 10.55
CA HIS A 292 8.17 -15.15 11.19
C HIS A 292 8.65 -16.02 12.35
N GLY A 293 9.93 -16.35 12.34
CA GLY A 293 10.53 -17.20 13.36
C GLY A 293 12.04 -17.29 13.17
N TYR A 294 12.69 -18.17 13.94
CA TYR A 294 14.06 -18.57 13.66
C TYR A 294 14.04 -19.49 12.43
N LEU A 295 14.74 -19.09 11.38
CA LEU A 295 14.88 -19.84 10.15
C LEU A 295 16.35 -20.21 9.98
N LEU A 296 16.62 -21.48 9.71
CA LEU A 296 17.96 -21.97 9.44
C LEU A 296 18.47 -21.38 8.11
N SER A 297 19.66 -20.79 8.16
CA SER A 297 20.32 -20.22 6.99
C SER A 297 20.81 -21.34 6.05
N ASN A 298 21.18 -20.97 4.82
CA ASN A 298 21.67 -21.92 3.83
C ASN A 298 22.98 -22.61 4.26
N ASP A 299 23.72 -22.08 5.24
CA ASP A 299 24.92 -22.73 5.79
C ASP A 299 24.61 -23.94 6.70
N GLY A 300 23.33 -24.15 7.03
CA GLY A 300 22.87 -25.25 7.88
C GLY A 300 23.26 -25.10 9.36
N VAL A 301 23.76 -23.93 9.78
CA VAL A 301 24.29 -23.69 11.13
C VAL A 301 23.68 -22.45 11.79
N VAL A 302 23.55 -21.35 11.06
CA VAL A 302 23.05 -20.09 11.60
C VAL A 302 21.52 -20.09 11.60
N GLU A 303 20.91 -19.87 12.76
CA GLU A 303 19.47 -19.59 12.87
C GLU A 303 19.26 -18.12 13.18
N ASP A 304 18.64 -17.41 12.25
CA ASP A 304 18.31 -16.00 12.42
C ASP A 304 16.81 -15.77 12.36
N ARG A 305 16.37 -14.74 13.09
CA ARG A 305 14.97 -14.36 13.12
C ARG A 305 14.61 -13.66 11.81
N SER A 306 13.81 -14.31 10.97
CA SER A 306 13.52 -13.84 9.61
C SER A 306 12.12 -14.20 9.14
N TYR A 307 11.72 -13.66 7.99
CA TYR A 307 10.40 -13.83 7.39
C TYR A 307 10.48 -14.76 6.18
N THR A 308 9.43 -15.54 5.92
CA THR A 308 9.39 -16.38 4.71
C THR A 308 9.40 -15.54 3.43
N GLN A 309 8.86 -14.32 3.47
CA GLN A 309 8.96 -13.34 2.38
C GLN A 309 10.39 -13.00 2.00
N THR A 310 11.32 -12.99 2.97
CA THR A 310 12.71 -12.56 2.74
C THR A 310 13.67 -13.70 2.50
N VAL A 311 13.25 -14.95 2.77
CA VAL A 311 14.14 -16.13 2.70
C VAL A 311 13.65 -17.17 1.69
N ILE A 312 12.34 -17.38 1.56
CA ILE A 312 11.77 -18.41 0.69
C ILE A 312 11.35 -17.78 -0.63
N TYR A 313 10.46 -16.79 -0.58
CA TYR A 313 9.84 -16.22 -1.79
C TYR A 313 10.75 -15.29 -2.59
N VAL A 314 12.01 -15.14 -2.19
CA VAL A 314 13.08 -14.49 -2.97
C VAL A 314 13.96 -15.49 -3.72
N LYS A 315 13.86 -16.78 -3.41
CA LYS A 315 14.71 -17.81 -4.04
C LYS A 315 14.36 -17.95 -5.51
N THR A 316 15.39 -18.11 -6.29
CA THR A 316 15.36 -18.34 -7.73
C THR A 316 15.67 -19.81 -8.03
N ILE A 317 15.38 -20.25 -9.25
CA ILE A 317 15.73 -21.61 -9.70
C ILE A 317 17.22 -21.92 -9.63
N TYR A 318 18.07 -20.89 -9.51
CA TYR A 318 19.52 -21.02 -9.34
C TYR A 318 19.94 -21.25 -7.88
N ASP A 319 19.07 -20.99 -6.90
CA ASP A 319 19.34 -21.27 -5.48
C ASP A 319 19.08 -22.74 -5.11
N TRP A 320 18.64 -23.55 -6.07
CA TRP A 320 18.39 -24.98 -5.93
C TRP A 320 19.59 -25.84 -6.34
N GLU A 321 20.50 -25.31 -7.16
CA GLU A 321 21.72 -25.97 -7.63
C GLU A 321 22.88 -25.81 -6.64
#